data_AF-A0A2M7DXF2-F1
#
_entry.id   AF-A0A2M7DXF2-F1
#
_cell.length_a   1.000
_cell.length_b   1.000
_cell.length_c   1.000
_cell.angle_alpha   90.00
_cell.angle_beta   90.00
_cell.angle_gamma   90.00
#
_symmetry.space_group_name_H-M   'P 1'
#
loop_
_entity.id
_entity.type
_entity.pdbx_description
1 polymer ?
#
loop_
_entity_poly.entity_id
_entity_poly.type
_entity_poly.pdbx_seq_one_letter_code
_entity_poly.pdbx_strand_id
1 'polypeptide(L)' 'RIAGIQIEKDRKGRPAYARFNLKKHPEAIELLYKVGAIEESEFDKEFEEGCKRGHTPKVFREKVHIMLKRKFDEKNNL' A
#
# COMPACT_ATOMS: atom_id res chain seq x y z
N ARG A 1 -1.47 26.28 -2.74
CA ARG A 1 -1.96 24.87 -2.82
C ARG A 1 -0.78 24.05 -3.35
N ILE A 2 -0.21 23.15 -2.55
CA ILE A 2 0.85 22.26 -3.05
C ILE A 2 0.18 21.13 -3.82
N ALA A 3 0.61 20.88 -5.06
CA ALA A 3 -0.05 19.94 -5.95
C ALA A 3 0.10 18.49 -5.44
N GLY A 4 -1.01 17.88 -4.99
CA GLY A 4 -0.98 16.51 -4.46
C GLY A 4 -0.96 16.41 -2.94
N ILE A 5 -1.03 17.54 -2.22
CA ILE A 5 -1.23 17.57 -0.77
C ILE A 5 -2.60 18.19 -0.47
N GLN A 6 -3.42 17.48 0.31
CA GLN A 6 -4.74 17.95 0.71
C GLN A 6 -4.87 17.91 2.23
N ILE A 7 -5.21 19.06 2.83
CA ILE A 7 -5.50 19.16 4.26
C ILE A 7 -7.00 18.99 4.47
N GLU A 8 -7.39 17.98 5.23
CA GLU A 8 -8.76 17.74 5.66
C GLU A 8 -9.00 18.39 7.02
N LYS A 9 -10.17 19.00 7.17
CA LYS A 9 -10.57 19.72 8.37
C LYS A 9 -11.54 18.88 9.21
N ASP A 10 -11.47 19.01 10.53
CA ASP A 10 -12.45 18.45 11.46
C ASP A 10 -13.81 19.17 11.33
N ARG A 11 -14.82 18.68 12.07
CA ARG A 11 -16.15 19.31 12.13
C ARG A 11 -16.15 20.75 12.63
N LYS A 12 -15.07 21.23 13.25
CA LYS A 12 -14.88 22.61 13.73
C LYS A 12 -14.04 23.46 12.76
N GLY A 13 -13.70 22.93 11.58
CA GLY A 13 -12.92 23.63 10.56
C GLY A 13 -11.41 23.67 10.82
N ARG A 14 -10.91 22.93 11.82
CA ARG A 14 -9.47 22.87 12.15
C ARG A 14 -8.79 21.77 11.34
N PRO A 15 -7.54 21.96 10.88
CA PRO A 15 -6.78 20.90 10.22
C PRO A 15 -6.72 19.64 11.08
N ALA A 16 -7.09 18.51 10.51
CA ALA A 16 -7.15 17.22 11.19
C ALA A 16 -6.26 16.17 10.52
N TYR A 17 -6.26 16.12 9.18
CA TYR A 17 -5.48 15.16 8.42
C TYR A 17 -4.81 15.82 7.22
N ALA A 18 -3.66 15.28 6.82
CA ALA A 18 -3.00 15.61 5.56
C ALA A 18 -2.95 14.36 4.68
N ARG A 19 -3.52 14.44 3.48
CA ARG A 19 -3.44 13.40 2.46
C ARG A 19 -2.35 13.76 1.46
N PHE A 20 -1.42 12.84 1.25
CA PHE A 20 -0.33 12.98 0.30
C PHE A 20 -0.53 12.02 -0.87
N ASN A 21 -0.45 12.53 -2.09
CA ASN A 21 -0.38 11.70 -3.27
C ASN A 21 1.07 11.26 -3.50
N LEU A 22 1.38 10.03 -3.09
CA LEU A 22 2.72 9.46 -3.20
C LEU A 22 3.24 9.32 -4.64
N LYS A 23 2.35 9.34 -5.67
CA LYS A 23 2.79 9.38 -7.07
C LYS A 23 3.41 10.73 -7.45
N LYS A 24 3.00 11.81 -6.78
CA LYS A 24 3.52 13.17 -7.00
C LYS A 24 4.64 13.53 -6.02
N HIS A 25 4.67 12.85 -4.87
CA HIS A 25 5.64 13.04 -3.80
C HIS A 25 6.26 11.70 -3.37
N PRO A 26 7.02 11.03 -4.24
CA PRO A 26 7.69 9.78 -3.89
C PRO A 26 8.72 9.95 -2.76
N GLU A 27 9.31 11.14 -2.60
CA GLU A 27 10.23 11.48 -1.52
C GLU A 27 9.60 11.36 -0.12
N ALA A 28 8.27 11.45 -0.03
CA ALA A 28 7.56 11.28 1.24
C ALA A 28 7.63 9.84 1.76
N ILE A 29 7.85 8.85 0.89
CA ILE A 29 7.93 7.44 1.28
C ILE A 29 9.11 7.21 2.23
N GLU A 30 10.29 7.76 1.92
CA GLU A 30 11.47 7.63 2.77
C GLU A 30 11.25 8.29 4.14
N LEU A 31 10.57 9.44 4.16
CA LEU A 31 10.20 10.13 5.40
C LEU A 31 9.24 9.28 6.24
N LEU A 32 8.25 8.64 5.60
CA LEU A 32 7.29 7.76 6.27
C LEU A 32 7.97 6.53 6.89
N TYR A 33 8.96 5.95 6.22
CA TYR A 33 9.80 4.89 6.80
C TYR A 33 10.58 5.39 8.01
N LYS A 34 11.25 6.55 7.90
CA LYS A 34 12.08 7.10 8.99
C LYS A 34 11.29 7.38 10.26
N VAL A 35 10.04 7.81 10.14
CA VAL A 35 9.18 8.07 11.30
C VAL A 35 8.43 6.83 11.79
N GLY A 36 8.64 5.66 11.16
CA GLY A 36 7.96 4.41 11.50
C GLY A 36 6.47 4.42 11.19
N ALA A 37 6.01 5.30 10.30
CA ALA A 37 4.60 5.35 9.89
C ALA A 37 4.24 4.22 8.92
N ILE A 38 5.24 3.69 8.21
CA ILE A 38 5.16 2.49 7.38
C ILE A 38 6.40 1.63 7.66
N GLU A 39 6.24 0.31 7.66
CA GLU A 39 7.33 -0.64 7.82
C GLU A 39 7.66 -1.27 6.47
N GLU A 40 8.93 -1.65 6.28
CA GLU A 40 9.33 -2.44 5.11
C GLU A 40 8.80 -3.86 5.35
N SER A 41 7.68 -4.21 4.72
CA SER A 41 7.03 -5.49 5.01
C SER A 41 7.81 -6.64 4.35
N GLU A 42 7.85 -7.82 4.98
CA GLU A 42 8.34 -9.04 4.32
C GLU A 42 7.56 -9.34 3.02
N PHE A 43 6.30 -8.92 2.96
CA PHE A 43 5.49 -8.97 1.75
C PHE A 43 6.07 -8.13 0.60
N ASP A 44 6.67 -6.97 0.88
CA ASP A 44 7.32 -6.13 -0.14
C ASP A 44 8.60 -6.78 -0.69
N LYS A 45 9.33 -7.55 0.14
CA LYS A 45 10.51 -8.33 -0.30
C LYS A 45 10.11 -9.51 -1.17
N GLU A 46 9.11 -10.30 -0.77
CA GLU A 46 8.58 -11.38 -1.60
C GLU A 46 7.97 -10.85 -2.92
N PHE A 47 7.29 -9.71 -2.85
CA PHE A 47 6.73 -9.06 -4.03
C PHE A 47 7.82 -8.54 -4.97
N GLU A 48 8.84 -7.84 -4.45
CA GLU A 48 9.99 -7.40 -5.23
C GLU A 48 10.75 -8.58 -5.86
N GLU A 49 11.02 -9.65 -5.09
CA GLU A 49 11.64 -10.86 -5.62
C GLU A 49 10.77 -11.52 -6.69
N GLY A 50 9.45 -11.57 -6.48
CA GLY A 50 8.49 -12.07 -7.46
C GLY A 50 8.45 -11.26 -8.75
N CYS A 51 8.61 -9.93 -8.65
CA CYS A 51 8.74 -9.03 -9.79
C CYS A 51 10.10 -9.19 -10.51
N LYS A 52 11.21 -9.32 -9.76
CA LYS A 52 12.56 -9.58 -10.30
C LYS A 52 12.64 -10.93 -11.02
N ARG A 53 11.90 -11.94 -10.55
CA ARG A 53 11.82 -13.28 -11.15
C ARG A 53 10.85 -13.37 -12.35
N GLY A 54 10.29 -12.26 -12.81
CA GLY A 54 9.58 -12.21 -14.10
C GLY A 54 8.22 -12.90 -14.11
N HIS A 55 7.45 -12.83 -13.03
CA HIS A 55 6.03 -13.13 -13.13
C HIS A 55 5.31 -11.96 -13.79
N THR A 56 4.76 -12.19 -14.98
CA THR A 56 3.89 -11.20 -15.63
C THR A 56 2.71 -10.87 -14.71
N PRO A 57 2.16 -9.64 -14.76
CA PRO A 57 1.03 -9.23 -13.91
C PRO A 57 -0.16 -10.19 -13.94
N LYS A 58 -0.33 -10.93 -15.05
CA LYS A 58 -1.34 -11.99 -15.20
C LYS A 58 -1.07 -13.18 -14.25
N VAL A 59 0.17 -13.69 -14.24
CA VAL A 59 0.57 -14.82 -13.39
C VAL A 59 0.52 -14.45 -11.91
N PHE A 60 0.91 -13.22 -11.57
CA PHE A 60 0.77 -12.72 -10.20
C PHE A 60 -0.71 -12.64 -9.77
N ARG A 61 -1.57 -12.08 -10.63
CA ARG A 61 -3.00 -11.95 -10.34
C ARG A 61 -3.69 -13.31 -10.18
N GLU A 62 -3.32 -14.31 -10.98
CA GLU A 62 -3.81 -15.69 -10.85
C GLU A 62 -3.36 -16.33 -9.52
N LYS A 63 -2.07 -16.21 -9.16
CA LYS A 63 -1.54 -16.75 -7.89
C LYS A 63 -2.16 -16.08 -6.66
N VAL A 64 -2.25 -14.75 -6.66
CA VAL A 64 -2.86 -13.99 -5.56
C VAL A 64 -4.35 -14.28 -5.43
N HIS A 65 -5.07 -14.44 -6.55
CA HIS A 65 -6.49 -14.80 -6.52
C HIS A 65 -6.73 -16.16 -5.87
N ILE A 66 -5.92 -17.18 -6.22
CA ILE A 66 -6.00 -18.51 -5.61
C ILE A 66 -5.72 -18.44 -4.11
N MET A 67 -4.70 -17.67 -3.71
CA MET A 67 -4.31 -17.52 -2.31
C MET A 67 -5.40 -16.82 -1.48
N LEU A 68 -5.97 -15.73 -2.00
CA LEU A 68 -7.07 -15.01 -1.37
C LEU A 68 -8.32 -15.88 -1.25
N LYS A 69 -8.62 -16.69 -2.27
CA LYS A 69 -9.75 -17.62 -2.24
C LYS A 69 -9.57 -18.69 -1.17
N ARG A 70 -8.39 -19.31 -1.07
CA ARG A 70 -8.10 -20.30 -0.01
C ARG A 70 -8.24 -19.70 1.39
N LYS A 71 -7.68 -18.51 1.64
CA LYS A 71 -7.84 -17.84 2.93
C LYS A 71 -9.28 -17.44 3.23
N PHE A 72 -10.07 -17.12 2.20
CA PHE A 72 -11.49 -16.85 2.36
C PHE A 72 -12.27 -18.13 2.71
N ASP A 73 -12.00 -19.23 2.03
CA ASP A 73 -12.67 -20.52 2.28
C ASP A 73 -12.31 -21.07 3.68
N GLU A 74 -11.03 -21.01 4.06
CA GLU A 74 -10.54 -21.38 5.41
C GLU A 74 -11.18 -20.54 6.53
N LYS A 75 -11.39 -19.24 6.28
CA LYS A 75 -12.02 -18.35 7.27
C LYS A 75 -13.53 -18.53 7.36
N ASN A 76 -14.16 -19.03 6.30
CA ASN A 76 -15.62 -19.23 6.22
C ASN A 76 -16.05 -20.69 6.42
N ASN A 77 -15.13 -21.63 6.72
CA ASN A 77 -15.41 -23.06 6.90
C ASN A 77 -16.24 -23.67 5.74
N LEU A 78 -15.86 -23.37 4.50
CA LEU A 78 -16.38 -24.06 3.31
C LEU A 78 -15.50 -25.24 2.92
#